data_AF-A0A147DT69-F1
#
_entry.id   AF-A0A147DT69-F1
#
_cell.length_a   1.000
_cell.length_b   1.000
_cell.length_c   1.000
_cell.angle_alpha   90.00
_cell.angle_beta   90.00
_cell.angle_gamma   90.00
#
_symmetry.space_group_name_H-M   'P 1'
#
loop_
_entity.id
_entity.type
_entity.pdbx_description
1 polymer ?
#
loop_
_entity_poly.entity_id
_entity_poly.type
_entity_poly.pdbx_seq_one_letter_code
_entity_poly.pdbx_strand_id
1 'polypeptide(L)'
;MADTTGPSTGPTRRRLAAGMTTVFVVLLVSMLALGTVMVLLQLIGVLVLDAALVEAAVTALAPWTFGLGGALGIWTLLLAYAHGWKSNE
;
A
#
# COMPACT_ATOMS: atom_id res chain seq x y z
N MET A 1 9.30 15.44 -40.97
CA MET A 1 8.11 16.07 -40.38
C MET A 1 7.70 15.17 -39.24
N ALA A 2 7.87 15.61 -38.00
CA ALA A 2 7.65 14.76 -36.83
C ALA A 2 6.17 14.38 -36.75
N ASP A 3 5.91 13.08 -36.69
CA ASP A 3 4.57 12.52 -36.50
C ASP A 3 4.13 12.81 -35.06
N THR A 4 3.26 13.81 -34.89
CA THR A 4 2.78 14.28 -33.57
C THR A 4 1.58 13.47 -33.05
N THR A 5 1.34 12.28 -33.60
CA THR A 5 0.17 11.43 -33.26
C THR A 5 0.47 10.38 -32.19
N GLY A 6 1.52 10.56 -31.39
CA GLY A 6 1.73 9.75 -30.19
C GLY A 6 0.46 9.77 -29.33
N PRO A 7 -0.03 8.60 -28.84
CA PRO A 7 -1.35 8.50 -28.23
C PRO A 7 -1.47 9.52 -27.11
N SER A 8 -2.30 10.53 -27.33
CA SER A 8 -2.58 11.55 -26.32
C SER A 8 -3.14 10.79 -25.12
N THR A 9 -2.37 10.71 -24.04
CA THR A 9 -2.90 10.25 -22.77
C THR A 9 -3.93 11.28 -22.34
N GLY A 10 -5.20 11.03 -22.67
CA GLY A 10 -6.28 11.98 -22.42
C GLY A 10 -6.29 12.40 -20.94
N PRO A 11 -6.73 13.64 -20.61
CA PRO A 11 -6.70 14.18 -19.25
C PRO A 11 -7.36 13.26 -18.22
N THR A 12 -8.32 12.44 -18.66
CA THR A 12 -8.99 11.41 -17.88
C THR A 12 -8.06 10.28 -17.42
N ARG A 13 -7.17 9.76 -18.28
CA ARG A 13 -6.20 8.70 -17.90
C ARG A 13 -5.18 9.20 -16.88
N ARG A 14 -4.72 10.44 -17.04
CA ARG A 14 -3.79 11.07 -16.09
C ARG A 14 -4.41 11.28 -14.70
N ARG A 15 -5.68 11.69 -14.64
CA ARG A 15 -6.43 11.80 -13.37
C ARG A 15 -6.66 10.43 -12.73
N LEU A 16 -6.98 9.41 -13.52
CA LEU A 16 -7.17 8.05 -13.02
C LEU A 16 -5.87 7.47 -12.44
N ALA A 17 -4.75 7.62 -13.15
CA ALA A 17 -3.44 7.18 -12.68
C ALA A 17 -3.02 7.90 -11.39
N ALA A 18 -3.20 9.23 -11.33
CA ALA A 18 -2.93 10.00 -10.11
C ALA A 18 -3.80 9.57 -8.92
N GLY A 19 -5.07 9.22 -9.17
CA GLY A 19 -5.97 8.67 -8.16
C GLY A 19 -5.49 7.30 -7.66
N MET A 20 -5.11 6.40 -8.57
CA MET A 20 -4.60 5.08 -8.20
C MET A 20 -3.29 5.16 -7.41
N THR A 21 -2.38 6.05 -7.80
CA THR A 21 -1.14 6.29 -7.05
C THR A 21 -1.43 6.87 -5.67
N THR A 22 -2.40 7.78 -5.54
CA THR A 22 -2.80 8.31 -4.23
C THR A 22 -3.31 7.19 -3.31
N VAL A 23 -4.18 6.31 -3.81
CA VAL A 23 -4.68 5.16 -3.03
C VAL A 23 -3.53 4.24 -2.63
N PHE A 24 -2.61 3.96 -3.54
CA PHE A 24 -1.42 3.16 -3.24
C PHE A 24 -0.57 3.77 -2.11
N VAL A 25 -0.32 5.08 -2.17
CA VAL A 25 0.42 5.80 -1.13
C VAL A 25 -0.33 5.76 0.21
N VAL A 26 -1.65 5.95 0.20
CA VAL A 26 -2.46 5.85 1.43
C VAL A 26 -2.37 4.45 2.05
N LEU A 27 -2.45 3.39 1.24
CA LEU A 27 -2.27 2.01 1.72
C LEU A 27 -0.86 1.80 2.31
N LEU A 28 0.19 2.31 1.65
CA LEU A 28 1.56 2.24 2.15
C LEU A 28 1.72 2.96 3.49
N VAL A 29 1.25 4.21 3.58
CA VAL A 29 1.32 5.01 4.80
C VAL A 29 0.53 4.34 5.93
N SER A 30 -0.63 3.75 5.62
CA SER A 30 -1.42 2.99 6.58
C SER A 30 -0.66 1.78 7.11
N MET A 31 0.03 1.05 6.22
CA MET A 31 0.84 -0.11 6.63
C MET A 31 2.04 0.31 7.48
N LEU A 32 2.69 1.42 7.13
CA LEU A 32 3.78 2.00 7.92
C LEU A 32 3.31 2.43 9.31
N ALA A 33 2.17 3.13 9.39
CA ALA A 33 1.59 3.55 10.65
C ALA A 33 1.23 2.33 11.53
N LEU A 34 0.63 1.31 10.93
CA LEU A 34 0.21 0.11 11.65
C LEU A 34 1.41 -0.71 12.15
N GLY A 35 2.46 -0.86 11.31
CA GLY A 35 3.72 -1.45 11.73
C GLY A 35 4.40 -0.66 12.86
N THR A 36 4.35 0.67 12.79
CA THR A 36 4.88 1.55 13.85
C THR A 36 4.15 1.32 15.18
N VAL A 37 2.81 1.30 15.16
CA VAL A 37 2.00 1.02 16.36
C VAL A 37 2.33 -0.36 16.94
N MET A 38 2.45 -1.36 16.07
CA MET A 38 2.80 -2.72 16.48
C MET A 38 4.16 -2.77 17.19
N VAL A 39 5.18 -2.06 16.68
CA VAL A 39 6.50 -1.98 17.29
C VAL A 39 6.46 -1.23 18.61
N LEU A 40 5.72 -0.10 18.70
CA LEU A 40 5.60 0.66 19.94
C LEU A 40 4.96 -0.16 21.06
N LEU A 41 3.89 -0.90 20.76
CA LEU A 41 3.24 -1.78 21.74
C LEU A 41 4.18 -2.91 22.19
N GLN A 42 4.93 -3.50 21.25
CA GLN A 42 5.92 -4.52 21.59
C GLN A 42 7.05 -3.98 22.46
N LEU A 43 7.56 -2.78 22.16
CA LEU A 43 8.58 -2.11 22.97
C LEU A 43 8.10 -1.87 24.39
N ILE A 44 6.85 -1.43 24.57
CA ILE A 44 6.24 -1.26 25.89
C ILE A 44 6.16 -2.62 26.62
N GLY A 45 5.68 -3.67 25.95
CA GLY A 45 5.61 -5.01 26.55
C GLY A 45 6.98 -5.53 27.00
N VAL A 46 8.02 -5.33 26.19
CA VAL A 46 9.39 -5.70 26.55
C VAL A 46 9.91 -4.90 27.75
N LEU A 47 9.66 -3.58 27.80
CA LEU A 47 10.08 -2.73 28.92
C LEU A 47 9.40 -3.10 30.24
N VAL A 48 8.16 -3.57 30.18
CA VAL A 48 7.38 -4.00 31.36
C VAL A 48 7.61 -5.49 31.67
N LEU A 49 8.40 -6.21 30.84
CA LEU A 49 8.60 -7.67 30.93
C LEU A 49 7.29 -8.46 30.86
N ASP A 50 6.31 -7.96 30.10
CA ASP A 50 4.99 -8.56 29.92
C ASP A 50 4.84 -9.15 28.51
N ALA A 51 5.01 -10.47 28.42
CA ALA A 51 4.87 -11.22 27.18
C ALA A 51 3.40 -11.30 26.69
N ALA A 52 2.42 -11.24 27.59
CA ALA A 52 1.01 -11.32 27.22
C ALA A 52 0.57 -10.04 26.49
N LEU A 53 1.12 -8.88 26.87
CA LEU A 53 0.87 -7.62 26.16
C LEU A 53 1.40 -7.66 24.72
N VAL A 54 2.60 -8.23 24.53
CA VAL A 54 3.19 -8.42 23.20
C VAL A 54 2.31 -9.33 22.34
N GLU A 55 1.91 -10.47 22.88
CA GLU A 55 1.07 -11.44 22.16
C GLU A 55 -0.30 -10.86 21.81
N ALA A 56 -0.96 -10.20 22.77
CA ALA A 56 -2.25 -9.55 22.56
C ALA A 56 -2.18 -8.45 21.48
N ALA A 57 -1.10 -7.65 21.45
CA ALA A 57 -0.89 -6.66 20.41
C ALA A 57 -0.79 -7.33 19.02
N VAL A 58 -0.03 -8.42 18.89
CA VAL A 58 0.08 -9.18 17.64
C VAL A 58 -1.28 -9.73 17.21
N THR A 59 -2.02 -10.37 18.11
CA THR A 59 -3.33 -10.97 17.79
C THR A 59 -4.35 -9.90 17.37
N ALA A 60 -4.36 -8.75 18.03
CA ALA A 60 -5.29 -7.67 17.72
C ALA A 60 -4.97 -6.98 16.38
N LEU A 61 -3.69 -6.82 16.04
CA LEU A 61 -3.25 -6.13 14.83
C LEU A 61 -3.17 -7.05 13.61
N ALA A 62 -3.07 -8.37 13.79
CA ALA A 62 -2.92 -9.34 12.70
C ALA A 62 -4.02 -9.25 11.63
N PRO A 63 -5.34 -9.19 11.95
CA PRO A 63 -6.37 -9.09 10.92
C PRO A 63 -6.21 -7.85 10.04
N TRP A 64 -5.77 -6.74 10.64
CA TRP A 64 -5.55 -5.47 9.95
C TRP A 64 -4.28 -5.51 9.09
N THR A 65 -3.17 -6.06 9.59
CA THR A 65 -1.94 -6.22 8.79
C THR A 65 -2.19 -7.12 7.58
N PHE A 66 -2.91 -8.24 7.75
CA PHE A 66 -3.26 -9.14 6.66
C PHE A 66 -4.20 -8.47 5.65
N GLY A 67 -5.25 -7.78 6.12
CA GLY A 67 -6.19 -7.09 5.26
C GLY A 67 -5.52 -5.99 4.42
N LEU A 68 -4.75 -5.12 5.06
CA LEU A 68 -4.01 -4.05 4.38
C LEU A 68 -2.92 -4.60 3.46
N GLY A 69 -2.21 -5.64 3.87
CA GLY A 69 -1.19 -6.30 3.05
C GLY A 69 -1.79 -6.94 1.78
N GLY A 70 -2.93 -7.62 1.91
CA GLY A 70 -3.67 -8.17 0.77
C GLY A 70 -4.17 -7.08 -0.18
N ALA A 71 -4.76 -6.02 0.36
CA ALA A 71 -5.21 -4.87 -0.42
C ALA A 71 -4.05 -4.19 -1.17
N LEU A 72 -2.92 -3.98 -0.49
CA LEU A 72 -1.71 -3.41 -1.09
C LEU A 72 -1.19 -4.29 -2.23
N GLY A 73 -1.12 -5.61 -2.04
CA GLY A 73 -0.68 -6.54 -3.08
C GLY A 73 -1.54 -6.47 -4.34
N ILE A 74 -2.88 -6.54 -4.17
CA ILE A 74 -3.83 -6.41 -5.28
C ILE A 74 -3.68 -5.05 -5.97
N TRP A 75 -3.61 -3.97 -5.20
CA TRP A 75 -3.52 -2.62 -5.74
C TRP A 75 -2.21 -2.38 -6.49
N THR A 76 -1.11 -2.98 -6.03
CA THR A 76 0.20 -2.94 -6.73
C THR A 76 0.10 -3.57 -8.12
N LEU A 77 -0.57 -4.73 -8.23
CA LEU A 77 -0.78 -5.39 -9.52
C LEU A 77 -1.68 -4.55 -10.45
N LEU A 78 -2.75 -3.97 -9.92
CA LEU A 78 -3.62 -3.06 -10.68
C LEU A 78 -2.85 -1.83 -11.18
N LEU A 79 -2.00 -1.26 -10.33
CA LEU A 79 -1.17 -0.11 -10.69
C LEU A 79 -0.15 -0.47 -11.77
N ALA A 80 0.50 -1.63 -11.65
CA ALA A 80 1.45 -2.14 -12.65
C ALA A 80 0.78 -2.43 -14.00
N TYR A 81 -0.45 -2.99 -13.98
CA TYR A 81 -1.26 -3.17 -15.18
C TYR A 81 -1.63 -1.82 -15.81
N ALA A 82 -2.09 -0.85 -15.00
CA ALA A 82 -2.48 0.47 -15.49
C ALA A 82 -1.31 1.30 -16.05
N HIS A 83 -0.09 1.11 -15.53
CA HIS A 83 1.13 1.75 -16.02
C HIS A 83 1.80 1.00 -17.20
N GLY A 84 1.19 -0.09 -17.68
CA GLY A 84 1.58 -0.70 -18.95
C GLY A 84 2.70 -1.74 -18.86
N TRP A 85 2.77 -2.56 -17.80
CA TRP A 85 3.70 -3.71 -17.77
C TRP A 85 3.54 -4.60 -19.02
N LYS A 86 2.34 -4.73 -19.58
CA LYS A 86 2.21 -5.24 -20.96
C LYS A 86 2.06 -4.09 -21.93
N SER A 87 3.19 -3.54 -22.37
CA SER A 87 3.27 -2.80 -23.62
C SER A 87 2.65 -3.70 -24.68
N ASN A 88 1.52 -3.29 -25.25
CA ASN A 88 0.99 -3.92 -26.47
C ASN A 88 1.74 -3.32 -27.67
N GLU A 89 3.06 -3.50 -27.66
CA GLU A 89 3.97 -3.45 -28.81
C GLU A 89 4.90 -4.67 -28.72
#